data_AF-C5TCZ6-F1
#
_entry.id   AF-C5TCZ6-F1
#
_cell.length_a   1.000
_cell.length_b   1.000
_cell.length_c   1.000
_cell.angle_alpha   90.00
_cell.angle_beta   90.00
_cell.angle_gamma   90.00
#
_symmetry.space_group_name_H-M   'P 1'
#
loop_
_entity.id
_entity.type
_entity.pdbx_description
1 polymer ?
#
loop_
_entity_poly.entity_id
_entity_poly.type
_entity_poly.pdbx_seq_one_letter_code
_entity_poly.pdbx_strand_id
1 'polypeptide(L)'
;MNDLSAEPAGLPAQRPPSRPGACVGLWIVTSALAALAGCASPVVPDGGLPPTPVPLAWSTPAPEGTVATPLAQWWQRFNDPQLTQLVALALQANTSVRSAQAALQQARAQADVQAAGLLPSVGSSASAQRSRTSNSTGNSFQAGFDASWEPDVFGRLRSGLNASEADARAAEAGLADVQVSLAAETAVTYVELRGLQQRLAIARSNLASQQETLQITQWRLQAGLTTSLVAEQARAAAEQTAAQIPALESSLAQSRHSLAVLTGQAPLALDNLRGR
;
A
#
# COMPACT_ATOMS: atom_id res chain seq x y z
N MET A 1 106.71 50.03 -7.90
CA MET A 1 106.00 50.22 -6.62
C MET A 1 104.83 49.26 -6.62
N ASN A 2 105.02 48.06 -6.06
CA ASN A 2 104.70 47.70 -4.66
C ASN A 2 103.18 47.63 -4.47
N ASP A 3 102.58 46.58 -3.92
CA ASP A 3 103.14 45.54 -3.06
C ASP A 3 102.27 44.28 -3.06
N LEU A 4 102.91 43.19 -2.64
CA LEU A 4 102.35 41.85 -2.38
C LEU A 4 101.36 41.86 -1.21
N SER A 5 100.41 40.91 -1.19
CA SER A 5 100.14 40.02 -0.03
C SER A 5 99.00 39.03 -0.32
N ALA A 6 99.10 37.87 0.32
CA ALA A 6 98.44 36.59 0.03
C ALA A 6 97.13 36.33 0.82
N GLU A 7 96.37 35.30 0.35
CA GLU A 7 95.45 34.31 1.00
C GLU A 7 94.57 34.70 2.23
N PRO A 8 93.39 34.05 2.51
CA PRO A 8 93.20 32.58 2.47
C PRO A 8 91.80 32.03 2.08
N ALA A 9 91.75 30.70 1.97
CA ALA A 9 90.58 29.86 1.81
C ALA A 9 89.48 30.07 2.88
N GLY A 10 88.24 30.27 2.44
CA GLY A 10 87.05 30.43 3.28
C GLY A 10 86.33 29.11 3.60
N LEU A 11 85.95 28.97 4.86
CA LEU A 11 85.27 27.84 5.51
C LEU A 11 83.86 27.51 4.93
N PRO A 12 83.36 26.28 5.13
CA PRO A 12 82.01 25.89 4.68
C PRO A 12 80.90 26.54 5.52
N ALA A 13 79.85 26.99 4.83
CA ALA A 13 78.66 27.60 5.41
C ALA A 13 77.81 26.58 6.20
N GLN A 14 77.55 26.88 7.47
CA GLN A 14 76.67 26.10 8.34
C GLN A 14 75.19 26.33 7.96
N ARG A 15 74.42 25.24 7.81
CA ARG A 15 72.96 25.29 7.56
C ARG A 15 72.21 25.64 8.85
N PRO A 16 71.15 26.47 8.79
CA PRO A 16 70.35 26.79 9.97
C PRO A 16 69.54 25.57 10.46
N PRO A 17 69.23 25.48 11.77
CA PRO A 17 68.44 24.38 12.32
C PRO A 17 66.99 24.44 11.83
N SER A 18 66.49 23.35 11.25
CA SER A 18 65.10 23.16 10.90
C SER A 18 64.24 23.08 12.17
N ARG A 19 63.24 23.96 12.29
CA ARG A 19 62.26 23.94 13.39
C ARG A 19 61.30 22.75 13.21
N PRO A 20 61.28 21.74 14.10
CA PRO A 20 60.46 20.53 13.92
C PRO A 20 58.95 20.73 14.14
N GLY A 21 58.51 21.92 14.58
CA GLY A 21 57.12 22.17 14.97
C GLY A 21 56.11 22.37 13.83
N ALA A 22 56.55 22.75 12.62
CA ALA A 22 55.63 23.06 11.52
C ALA A 22 54.98 21.81 10.91
N CYS A 23 55.70 20.69 10.88
CA CYS A 23 55.15 19.42 10.35
C CYS A 23 54.12 18.81 11.31
N VAL A 24 54.37 18.85 12.62
CA VAL A 24 53.45 18.25 13.61
C VAL A 24 52.09 18.95 13.65
N GLY A 25 52.06 20.27 13.51
CA GLY A 25 50.81 21.04 13.44
C GLY A 25 49.96 20.70 12.20
N LEU A 26 50.60 20.46 11.05
CA LEU A 26 49.90 20.11 9.81
C LEU A 26 49.26 18.72 9.88
N TRP A 27 49.93 17.74 10.51
CA TRP A 27 49.42 16.37 10.68
C TRP A 27 48.24 16.27 11.67
N ILE A 28 48.20 17.13 12.70
CA ILE A 28 47.09 17.19 13.65
C ILE A 28 45.85 17.81 12.99
N VAL A 29 46.03 18.88 12.19
CA VAL A 29 44.91 19.53 11.48
C VAL A 29 44.31 18.61 10.41
N THR A 30 45.14 17.87 9.65
CA THR A 30 44.65 16.91 8.65
C THR A 30 43.95 15.70 9.28
N SER A 31 44.45 15.17 10.40
CA SER A 31 43.77 14.09 11.13
C SER A 31 42.44 14.54 11.73
N ALA A 32 42.37 15.76 12.28
CA ALA A 32 41.13 16.33 12.77
C ALA A 32 40.12 16.52 11.63
N LEU A 33 40.53 17.07 10.48
CA LEU A 33 39.65 17.23 9.31
C LEU A 33 39.12 15.88 8.78
N ALA A 34 39.97 14.84 8.78
CA ALA A 34 39.57 13.49 8.37
C ALA A 34 38.60 12.83 9.38
N ALA A 35 38.77 13.07 10.68
CA ALA A 35 37.84 12.58 11.70
C ALA A 35 36.47 13.28 11.63
N LEU A 36 36.44 14.58 11.29
CA LEU A 36 35.20 15.32 11.04
C LEU A 36 34.50 14.87 9.75
N ALA A 37 35.24 14.50 8.71
CA ALA A 37 34.68 13.99 7.46
C ALA A 37 33.99 12.61 7.63
N GLY A 38 34.42 11.80 8.59
CA GLY A 38 33.76 10.52 8.93
C GLY A 38 32.43 10.67 9.67
N CYS A 39 32.11 11.86 10.20
CA CYS A 39 30.85 12.14 10.88
C CYS A 39 29.77 12.71 9.94
N ALA A 40 30.12 13.07 8.71
CA ALA A 40 29.15 13.45 7.69
C ALA A 40 28.44 12.19 7.19
N SER A 41 27.20 11.96 7.67
CA SER A 41 26.33 10.95 7.08
C SER A 41 26.17 11.27 5.59
N PRO A 42 26.50 10.34 4.67
CA PRO A 42 26.34 10.59 3.26
C PRO A 42 24.87 10.89 2.99
N VAL A 43 24.62 11.96 2.24
CA VAL A 43 23.36 12.17 1.52
C VAL A 43 23.01 10.84 0.89
N VAL A 44 21.84 10.26 1.23
CA VAL A 44 21.35 9.05 0.58
C VAL A 44 21.37 9.37 -0.91
N PRO A 45 22.22 8.72 -1.72
CA PRO A 45 22.22 8.97 -3.15
C PRO A 45 20.81 8.73 -3.65
N ASP A 46 20.34 9.52 -4.62
CA ASP A 46 19.18 9.18 -5.44
C ASP A 46 19.51 7.91 -6.26
N GLY A 47 19.74 6.80 -5.57
CA GLY A 47 19.99 5.50 -6.15
C GLY A 47 18.66 5.08 -6.73
N GLY A 48 18.58 5.15 -8.06
CA GLY A 48 17.44 4.61 -8.80
C GLY A 48 17.10 3.21 -8.30
N LEU A 49 15.82 2.84 -8.44
CA LEU A 49 15.31 1.53 -8.05
C LEU A 49 16.27 0.42 -8.53
N PRO A 50 16.55 -0.59 -7.70
CA PRO A 50 17.41 -1.68 -8.12
C PRO A 50 16.83 -2.33 -9.40
N PRO A 51 17.69 -2.75 -10.34
CA PRO A 51 17.22 -3.35 -11.58
C PRO A 51 16.33 -4.56 -11.25
N THR A 52 15.06 -4.48 -11.63
CA THR A 52 14.11 -5.57 -11.44
C THR A 52 14.35 -6.65 -12.50
N PRO A 53 14.40 -7.94 -12.13
CA PRO A 53 14.63 -9.04 -13.06
C PRO A 53 13.34 -9.38 -13.84
N VAL A 54 12.80 -8.41 -14.57
CA VAL A 54 11.62 -8.56 -15.43
C VAL A 54 12.05 -8.45 -16.89
N PRO A 55 11.41 -9.22 -17.80
CA PRO A 55 11.68 -9.09 -19.22
C PRO A 55 11.25 -7.70 -19.73
N LEU A 56 11.97 -7.18 -20.72
CA LEU A 56 11.64 -5.89 -21.36
C LEU A 56 10.28 -5.91 -22.08
N ALA A 57 9.78 -7.08 -22.45
CA ALA A 57 8.48 -7.27 -23.08
C ALA A 57 7.84 -8.59 -22.61
N TRP A 58 6.51 -8.58 -22.51
CA TRP A 58 5.73 -9.79 -22.32
C TRP A 58 5.69 -10.62 -23.60
N SER A 59 5.62 -11.94 -23.48
CA SER A 59 5.57 -12.86 -24.62
C SER A 59 4.32 -12.70 -25.49
N THR A 60 3.24 -12.14 -24.92
CA THR A 60 2.01 -11.83 -25.65
C THR A 60 1.91 -10.31 -25.80
N PRO A 61 2.09 -9.76 -27.02
CA PRO A 61 1.97 -8.33 -27.24
C PRO A 61 0.52 -7.87 -27.04
N ALA A 62 0.35 -6.62 -26.60
CA ALA A 62 -0.96 -6.01 -26.52
C ALA A 62 -1.56 -5.86 -27.94
N PRO A 63 -2.89 -5.98 -28.11
CA PRO A 63 -3.54 -5.73 -29.38
C PRO A 63 -3.23 -4.32 -29.89
N GLU A 64 -3.00 -4.19 -31.20
CA GLU A 64 -2.79 -2.88 -31.83
C GLU A 64 -3.98 -1.96 -31.58
N GLY A 65 -3.71 -0.69 -31.21
CA GLY A 65 -4.74 0.29 -30.88
C GLY A 65 -5.29 0.22 -29.44
N THR A 66 -4.70 -0.61 -28.56
CA THR A 66 -5.06 -0.61 -27.13
C THR A 66 -4.62 0.70 -26.47
N VAL A 67 -5.59 1.58 -26.17
CA VAL A 67 -5.35 2.75 -25.33
C VAL A 67 -5.27 2.29 -23.88
N ALA A 68 -4.18 2.65 -23.19
CA ALA A 68 -4.01 2.33 -21.78
C ALA A 68 -5.14 2.98 -20.96
N THR A 69 -6.02 2.16 -20.37
CA THR A 69 -7.03 2.65 -19.44
C THR A 69 -6.36 2.91 -18.10
N PRO A 70 -6.63 4.06 -17.44
CA PRO A 70 -6.17 4.28 -16.08
C PRO A 70 -6.59 3.10 -15.20
N LEU A 71 -5.65 2.59 -14.39
CA LEU A 71 -5.92 1.47 -13.49
C LEU A 71 -7.02 1.81 -12.47
N ALA A 72 -7.28 3.10 -12.22
CA ALA A 72 -8.38 3.56 -11.38
C ALA A 72 -9.77 3.38 -12.01
N GLN A 73 -9.90 2.98 -13.28
CA GLN A 73 -11.19 2.90 -14.00
C GLN A 73 -11.28 1.71 -14.96
N TRP A 74 -10.40 0.72 -14.83
CA TRP A 74 -10.23 -0.37 -15.81
C TRP A 74 -11.52 -1.18 -16.06
N TRP A 75 -12.41 -1.29 -15.06
CA TRP A 75 -13.66 -2.04 -15.13
C TRP A 75 -14.70 -1.40 -16.06
N GLN A 76 -14.56 -0.11 -16.38
CA GLN A 76 -15.48 0.56 -17.32
C GLN A 76 -15.42 -0.05 -18.72
N ARG A 77 -14.33 -0.77 -19.06
CA ARG A 77 -14.21 -1.50 -20.33
C ARG A 77 -15.24 -2.61 -20.53
N PHE A 78 -15.86 -3.10 -19.45
CA PHE A 78 -16.96 -4.06 -19.56
C PHE A 78 -18.25 -3.43 -20.09
N ASN A 79 -18.36 -2.10 -20.12
CA ASN A 79 -19.55 -1.36 -20.55
C ASN A 79 -20.84 -1.78 -19.79
N ASP A 80 -20.70 -2.20 -18.54
CA ASP A 80 -21.82 -2.53 -17.66
C ASP A 80 -22.03 -1.40 -16.62
N PRO A 81 -23.15 -0.66 -16.69
CA PRO A 81 -23.44 0.42 -15.75
C PRO A 81 -23.73 -0.11 -14.33
N GLN A 82 -24.27 -1.33 -14.18
CA GLN A 82 -24.51 -1.93 -12.87
C GLN A 82 -23.17 -2.27 -12.19
N LEU A 83 -22.25 -2.88 -12.92
CA LEU A 83 -20.89 -3.14 -12.41
C LEU A 83 -20.22 -1.84 -11.96
N THR A 84 -20.30 -0.80 -12.80
CA THR A 84 -19.70 0.51 -12.50
C THR A 84 -20.27 1.11 -11.22
N GLN A 85 -21.59 1.01 -11.03
CA GLN A 85 -22.25 1.48 -9.82
C GLN A 85 -21.84 0.68 -8.58
N LEU A 86 -21.75 -0.66 -8.68
CA LEU A 86 -21.34 -1.52 -7.57
C LEU A 86 -19.91 -1.24 -7.13
N VAL A 87 -18.98 -1.06 -8.07
CA VAL A 87 -17.58 -0.69 -7.74
C VAL A 87 -17.53 0.68 -7.06
N ALA A 88 -18.28 1.66 -7.55
CA ALA A 88 -18.34 2.99 -6.92
C ALA A 88 -18.86 2.91 -5.48
N LEU A 89 -19.93 2.13 -5.24
CA LEU A 89 -20.47 1.90 -3.90
C LEU A 89 -19.46 1.19 -2.99
N ALA A 90 -18.77 0.17 -3.50
CA ALA A 90 -17.73 -0.55 -2.75
C ALA A 90 -16.60 0.40 -2.34
N LEU A 91 -16.05 1.19 -3.26
CA LEU A 91 -14.97 2.13 -2.96
C LEU A 91 -15.37 3.21 -1.92
N GLN A 92 -16.65 3.58 -1.85
CA GLN A 92 -17.15 4.56 -0.89
C GLN A 92 -17.47 3.97 0.49
N ALA A 93 -18.05 2.78 0.53
CA ALA A 93 -18.62 2.21 1.76
C ALA A 93 -17.69 1.23 2.47
N ASN A 94 -16.77 0.57 1.75
CA ASN A 94 -15.99 -0.53 2.29
C ASN A 94 -15.01 -0.09 3.40
N THR A 95 -14.98 -0.86 4.49
CA THR A 95 -14.15 -0.56 5.66
C THR A 95 -12.65 -0.70 5.38
N SER A 96 -12.24 -1.56 4.46
CA SER A 96 -10.83 -1.75 4.09
C SER A 96 -10.23 -0.49 3.45
N VAL A 97 -11.03 0.23 2.65
CA VAL A 97 -10.61 1.52 2.09
C VAL A 97 -10.46 2.56 3.21
N ARG A 98 -11.40 2.61 4.17
CA ARG A 98 -11.31 3.52 5.32
C ARG A 98 -10.11 3.22 6.20
N SER A 99 -9.79 1.95 6.46
CA SER A 99 -8.59 1.58 7.22
C SER A 99 -7.31 1.97 6.49
N ALA A 100 -7.25 1.81 5.17
CA ALA A 100 -6.09 2.23 4.37
C ALA A 100 -5.94 3.77 4.35
N GLN A 101 -7.05 4.51 4.27
CA GLN A 101 -7.05 5.97 4.40
C GLN A 101 -6.55 6.42 5.77
N ALA A 102 -6.98 5.75 6.85
CA ALA A 102 -6.52 6.04 8.20
C ALA A 102 -5.02 5.74 8.37
N ALA A 103 -4.52 4.64 7.78
CA ALA A 103 -3.09 4.33 7.77
C ALA A 103 -2.26 5.41 7.05
N LEU A 104 -2.75 5.92 5.92
CA LEU A 104 -2.11 7.04 5.22
C LEU A 104 -2.09 8.32 6.07
N GLN A 105 -3.20 8.66 6.74
CA GLN A 105 -3.26 9.81 7.64
C GLN A 105 -2.28 9.67 8.80
N GLN A 106 -2.19 8.48 9.39
CA GLN A 106 -1.22 8.17 10.44
C GLN A 106 0.22 8.34 9.96
N ALA A 107 0.57 7.82 8.79
CA ALA A 107 1.91 7.94 8.23
C ALA A 107 2.29 9.41 7.97
N ARG A 108 1.36 10.21 7.46
CA ARG A 108 1.56 11.67 7.28
C ARG A 108 1.77 12.39 8.60
N ALA A 109 0.96 12.09 9.62
CA ALA A 109 1.12 12.68 10.95
C ALA A 109 2.48 12.29 11.58
N GLN A 110 2.99 11.09 11.33
CA GLN A 110 4.33 10.70 11.78
C GLN A 110 5.43 11.50 11.07
N ALA A 111 5.28 11.75 9.77
CA ALA A 111 6.19 12.64 9.03
C ALA A 111 6.14 14.07 9.59
N ASP A 112 4.97 14.60 9.94
CA ASP A 112 4.83 15.91 10.57
C ASP A 112 5.54 15.98 11.93
N VAL A 113 5.47 14.90 12.74
CA VAL A 113 6.22 14.80 14.01
C VAL A 113 7.73 14.81 13.77
N GLN A 114 8.23 14.11 12.75
CA GLN A 114 9.66 14.17 12.38
C GLN A 114 10.05 15.57 11.89
N ALA A 115 9.20 16.22 11.10
CA ALA A 115 9.42 17.59 10.63
C ALA A 115 9.45 18.59 11.80
N ALA A 116 8.60 18.43 12.81
CA ALA A 116 8.62 19.24 14.02
C ALA A 116 9.95 19.10 14.79
N GLY A 117 10.60 17.93 14.72
CA GLY A 117 11.93 17.71 15.31
C GLY A 117 13.05 18.56 14.69
N LEU A 118 12.85 19.13 13.49
CA LEU A 118 13.80 20.07 12.88
C LEU A 118 13.65 21.51 13.41
N LEU A 119 12.56 21.79 14.11
CA LEU A 119 12.24 23.11 14.66
C LEU A 119 12.66 23.19 16.14
N PRO A 120 12.89 24.40 16.69
CA PRO A 120 13.07 24.57 18.12
C PRO A 120 11.84 24.09 18.90
N SER A 121 12.06 23.30 19.94
CA SER A 121 11.03 23.01 20.93
C SER A 121 11.02 24.11 21.97
N VAL A 122 9.84 24.52 22.39
CA VAL A 122 9.64 25.58 23.38
C VAL A 122 8.75 25.05 24.49
N GLY A 123 9.23 25.15 25.72
CA GLY A 123 8.58 24.68 26.92
C GLY A 123 8.31 25.82 27.90
N SER A 124 7.25 25.66 28.69
CA SER A 124 7.08 26.44 29.91
C SER A 124 6.69 25.49 31.02
N SER A 125 7.19 25.76 32.21
CA SER A 125 6.94 24.93 33.39
C SER A 125 6.68 25.81 34.60
N ALA A 126 5.84 25.33 35.50
CA ALA A 126 5.64 25.92 36.81
C ALA A 126 5.57 24.79 37.85
N SER A 127 6.28 24.95 38.95
CA SER A 127 6.31 23.98 40.04
C SER A 127 6.21 24.68 41.39
N ALA A 128 5.60 23.99 42.34
CA ALA A 128 5.52 24.41 43.73
C ALA A 128 5.93 23.20 44.57
N GLN A 129 6.94 23.37 45.41
CA GLN A 129 7.44 22.32 46.27
C GLN A 129 7.44 22.77 47.72
N ARG A 130 6.90 21.92 48.61
CA ARG A 130 6.99 22.11 50.06
C ARG A 130 7.89 21.03 50.62
N SER A 131 9.01 21.42 51.22
CA SER A 131 9.90 20.50 51.92
C SER A 131 9.76 20.68 53.43
N ARG A 132 9.75 19.55 54.15
CA ARG A 132 9.77 19.51 55.61
C ARG A 132 10.98 18.73 56.07
N THR A 133 11.79 19.37 56.91
CA THR A 133 12.81 18.70 57.72
C THR A 133 12.37 18.74 59.18
N SER A 134 13.01 17.95 60.05
CA SER A 134 12.57 17.77 61.46
C SER A 134 12.36 19.07 62.25
N ASN A 135 12.99 20.17 61.83
CA ASN A 135 12.91 21.47 62.50
C ASN A 135 12.47 22.64 61.59
N SER A 136 12.11 22.42 60.32
CA SER A 136 11.73 23.51 59.41
C SER A 136 10.82 23.07 58.27
N THR A 137 9.89 23.94 57.87
CA THR A 137 9.08 23.79 56.66
C THR A 137 9.43 24.93 55.70
N GLY A 138 9.84 24.59 54.48
CA GLY A 138 10.11 25.55 53.40
C GLY A 138 9.13 25.34 52.25
N ASN A 139 8.68 26.45 51.64
CA ASN A 139 7.96 26.44 50.37
C ASN A 139 8.86 27.05 49.30
N SER A 140 8.90 26.44 48.12
CA SER A 140 9.56 26.99 46.95
C SER A 140 8.60 26.94 45.77
N PHE A 141 8.62 27.99 44.96
CA PHE A 141 7.82 28.11 43.75
C PHE A 141 8.76 28.47 42.62
N GLN A 142 8.66 27.78 41.49
CA GLN A 142 9.46 28.04 40.30
C GLN A 142 8.54 28.17 39.10
N ALA A 143 8.84 29.12 38.22
CA ALA A 143 8.28 29.19 36.88
C ALA A 143 9.44 29.37 35.91
N GLY A 144 9.40 28.66 34.80
CA GLY A 144 10.48 28.61 33.82
C GLY A 144 9.93 28.61 32.40
N PHE A 145 10.72 29.17 31.50
CA PHE A 145 10.55 29.06 30.06
C PHE A 145 11.87 28.59 29.49
N ASP A 146 11.82 27.63 28.59
CA ASP A 146 12.99 27.05 27.97
C ASP A 146 12.73 26.82 26.47
N ALA A 147 13.81 26.88 25.70
CA ALA A 147 13.79 26.51 24.30
C ALA A 147 15.02 25.65 24.02
N SER A 148 14.83 24.55 23.28
CA SER A 148 15.93 23.67 22.88
C SER A 148 15.85 23.38 21.39
N TRP A 149 17.01 23.41 20.73
CA TRP A 149 17.14 23.16 19.31
C TRP A 149 18.48 22.47 19.02
N GLU A 150 18.44 21.41 18.24
CA GLU A 150 19.62 20.68 17.77
C GLU A 150 19.85 21.03 16.28
N PRO A 151 20.92 21.77 15.94
CA PRO A 151 21.23 22.04 14.54
C PRO A 151 21.63 20.75 13.82
N ASP A 152 20.90 20.42 12.75
CA ASP A 152 21.11 19.19 11.97
C ASP A 152 22.28 19.32 10.98
N VAL A 153 23.51 19.43 11.50
CA VAL A 153 24.74 19.59 10.70
C VAL A 153 25.02 18.37 9.82
N PHE A 154 24.71 17.17 10.34
CA PHE A 154 25.03 15.91 9.68
C PHE A 154 23.83 15.26 8.98
N GLY A 155 22.66 15.90 8.99
CA GLY A 155 21.47 15.42 8.26
C GLY A 155 20.75 14.23 8.90
N ARG A 156 20.97 13.95 10.19
CA ARG A 156 20.32 12.84 10.91
C ARG A 156 18.82 13.03 10.98
N LEU A 157 18.38 14.24 11.37
CA LEU A 157 16.96 14.56 11.51
C LEU A 157 16.28 14.63 10.13
N ARG A 158 16.94 15.24 9.14
CA ARG A 158 16.46 15.24 7.75
C ARG A 158 16.34 13.85 7.15
N SER A 159 17.28 12.95 7.42
CA SER A 159 17.21 11.56 6.96
C SER A 159 16.04 10.82 7.59
N GLY A 160 15.75 11.07 8.88
CA GLY A 160 14.56 10.55 9.56
C GLY A 160 13.25 11.07 8.95
N LEU A 161 13.17 12.36 8.63
CA LEU A 161 12.03 12.94 7.92
C LEU A 161 11.86 12.31 6.53
N ASN A 162 12.93 12.21 5.75
CA ASN A 162 12.89 11.60 4.42
C ASN A 162 12.40 10.15 4.49
N ALA A 163 12.80 9.39 5.52
CA ALA A 163 12.31 8.04 5.75
C ALA A 163 10.80 8.02 6.06
N SER A 164 10.31 8.87 6.96
CA SER A 164 8.88 8.96 7.26
C SER A 164 8.03 9.47 6.09
N GLU A 165 8.57 10.36 5.25
CA GLU A 165 7.92 10.74 4.00
C GLU A 165 7.85 9.58 3.00
N ALA A 166 8.91 8.77 2.91
CA ALA A 166 8.89 7.56 2.09
C ALA A 166 7.85 6.55 2.61
N ASP A 167 7.72 6.40 3.92
CA ASP A 167 6.67 5.57 4.54
C ASP A 167 5.26 6.12 4.21
N ALA A 168 5.06 7.43 4.20
CA ALA A 168 3.80 8.04 3.78
C ALA A 168 3.48 7.78 2.30
N ARG A 169 4.48 7.84 1.41
CA ARG A 169 4.32 7.47 -0.02
C ARG A 169 4.00 5.98 -0.18
N ALA A 170 4.61 5.11 0.63
CA ALA A 170 4.29 3.69 0.64
C ALA A 170 2.85 3.43 1.11
N ALA A 171 2.38 4.15 2.15
CA ALA A 171 1.00 4.07 2.60
C ALA A 171 -0.01 4.57 1.54
N GLU A 172 0.36 5.58 0.75
CA GLU A 172 -0.44 6.07 -0.37
C GLU A 172 -0.56 5.01 -1.48
N ALA A 173 0.54 4.35 -1.84
CA ALA A 173 0.53 3.22 -2.76
C ALA A 173 -0.32 2.05 -2.21
N GLY A 174 -0.24 1.78 -0.90
CA GLY A 174 -1.08 0.78 -0.23
C GLY A 174 -2.58 1.10 -0.30
N LEU A 175 -2.98 2.36 -0.19
CA LEU A 175 -4.37 2.77 -0.41
C LEU A 175 -4.82 2.51 -1.85
N ALA A 176 -3.99 2.84 -2.83
CA ALA A 176 -4.30 2.58 -4.24
C ALA A 176 -4.44 1.07 -4.53
N ASP A 177 -3.57 0.24 -3.94
CA ASP A 177 -3.62 -1.22 -4.05
C ASP A 177 -4.93 -1.81 -3.50
N VAL A 178 -5.35 -1.37 -2.31
CA VAL A 178 -6.64 -1.76 -1.71
C VAL A 178 -7.81 -1.38 -2.61
N GLN A 179 -7.78 -0.18 -3.22
CA GLN A 179 -8.85 0.28 -4.12
C GLN A 179 -8.94 -0.58 -5.39
N VAL A 180 -7.80 -0.88 -6.03
CA VAL A 180 -7.76 -1.72 -7.24
C VAL A 180 -8.20 -3.15 -6.91
N SER A 181 -7.71 -3.71 -5.81
CA SER A 181 -8.08 -5.05 -5.34
C SER A 181 -9.56 -5.17 -5.02
N LEU A 182 -10.13 -4.17 -4.34
CA LEU A 182 -11.56 -4.14 -4.04
C LEU A 182 -12.41 -4.03 -5.31
N ALA A 183 -11.99 -3.21 -6.28
CA ALA A 183 -12.66 -3.12 -7.57
C ALA A 183 -12.62 -4.46 -8.33
N ALA A 184 -11.48 -5.17 -8.30
CA ALA A 184 -11.33 -6.49 -8.89
C ALA A 184 -12.22 -7.54 -8.23
N GLU A 185 -12.23 -7.62 -6.89
CA GLU A 185 -13.07 -8.57 -6.15
C GLU A 185 -14.56 -8.31 -6.41
N THR A 186 -14.97 -7.05 -6.45
CA THR A 186 -16.35 -6.65 -6.78
C THR A 186 -16.71 -7.08 -8.20
N ALA A 187 -15.81 -6.89 -9.17
CA ALA A 187 -16.03 -7.30 -10.55
C ALA A 187 -16.12 -8.82 -10.70
N VAL A 188 -15.21 -9.59 -10.10
CA VAL A 188 -15.22 -11.06 -10.14
C VAL A 188 -16.52 -11.60 -9.53
N THR A 189 -16.90 -11.09 -8.36
CA THR A 189 -18.14 -11.52 -7.68
C THR A 189 -19.38 -11.19 -8.51
N TYR A 190 -19.40 -10.02 -9.17
CA TYR A 190 -20.51 -9.64 -10.04
C TYR A 190 -20.60 -10.52 -11.30
N VAL A 191 -19.48 -10.83 -11.95
CA VAL A 191 -19.48 -11.74 -13.11
C VAL A 191 -19.95 -13.13 -12.70
N GLU A 192 -19.53 -13.65 -11.53
CA GLU A 192 -20.02 -14.92 -11.00
C GLU A 192 -21.53 -14.88 -10.75
N LEU A 193 -22.05 -13.81 -10.14
CA LEU A 193 -23.49 -13.62 -9.96
C LEU A 193 -24.26 -13.68 -11.29
N ARG A 194 -23.80 -12.96 -12.33
CA ARG A 194 -24.44 -12.97 -13.66
C ARG A 194 -24.35 -14.35 -14.30
N GLY A 195 -23.23 -15.05 -14.14
CA GLY A 195 -23.07 -16.43 -14.60
C GLY A 195 -24.06 -17.40 -13.93
N LEU A 196 -24.22 -17.30 -12.61
CA LEU A 196 -25.17 -18.11 -11.83
C LEU A 196 -26.62 -17.81 -12.22
N GLN A 197 -26.97 -16.54 -12.45
CA GLN A 197 -28.29 -16.15 -12.95
C GLN A 197 -28.60 -16.82 -14.29
N GLN A 198 -27.65 -16.81 -15.22
CA GLN A 198 -27.82 -17.45 -16.52
C GLN A 198 -27.94 -18.97 -16.42
N ARG A 199 -27.11 -19.61 -15.59
CA ARG A 199 -27.19 -21.06 -15.33
C ARG A 199 -28.54 -21.45 -14.72
N LEU A 200 -29.04 -20.68 -13.77
CA LEU A 200 -30.35 -20.90 -13.16
C LEU A 200 -31.49 -20.76 -14.17
N ALA A 201 -31.43 -19.73 -15.04
CA ALA A 201 -32.41 -19.54 -16.11
C ALA A 201 -32.43 -20.73 -17.09
N ILE A 202 -31.25 -21.20 -17.51
CA ILE A 202 -31.10 -22.37 -18.38
C ILE A 202 -31.63 -23.64 -17.69
N ALA A 203 -31.27 -23.89 -16.43
CA ALA A 203 -31.74 -25.05 -15.68
C ALA A 203 -33.26 -25.09 -15.56
N ARG A 204 -33.89 -23.94 -15.28
CA ARG A 204 -35.36 -23.81 -15.22
C ARG A 204 -36.02 -24.03 -16.58
N SER A 205 -35.46 -23.48 -17.66
CA SER A 205 -35.95 -23.71 -19.03
C SER A 205 -35.84 -25.19 -19.40
N ASN A 206 -34.72 -25.83 -19.11
CA ASN A 206 -34.52 -27.26 -19.35
C ASN A 206 -35.50 -28.11 -18.55
N LEU A 207 -35.75 -27.78 -17.28
CA LEU A 207 -36.72 -28.49 -16.47
C LEU A 207 -38.13 -28.39 -17.08
N ALA A 208 -38.54 -27.19 -17.51
CA ALA A 208 -39.85 -26.99 -18.14
C ALA A 208 -40.03 -27.87 -19.39
N SER A 209 -39.03 -27.89 -20.30
CA SER A 209 -39.09 -28.74 -21.51
C SER A 209 -39.06 -30.24 -21.18
N GLN A 210 -38.32 -30.65 -20.15
CA GLN A 210 -38.29 -32.04 -19.70
C GLN A 210 -39.61 -32.47 -19.04
N GLN A 211 -40.28 -31.57 -18.31
CA GLN A 211 -41.60 -31.82 -17.74
C GLN A 211 -42.66 -31.99 -18.85
N GLU A 212 -42.60 -31.19 -19.91
CA GLU A 212 -43.47 -31.35 -21.08
C GLU A 212 -43.21 -32.70 -21.78
N THR A 213 -41.93 -33.07 -21.95
CA THR A 213 -41.54 -34.37 -22.52
C THR A 213 -42.04 -35.55 -21.66
N LEU A 214 -41.93 -35.43 -20.34
CA LEU A 214 -42.44 -36.42 -19.39
C LEU A 214 -43.96 -36.56 -19.52
N GLN A 215 -44.69 -35.45 -19.59
CA GLN A 215 -46.15 -35.45 -19.75
C GLN A 215 -46.58 -36.14 -21.05
N ILE A 216 -45.95 -35.80 -22.18
CA ILE A 216 -46.22 -36.45 -23.48
C ILE A 216 -45.94 -37.95 -23.41
N THR A 217 -44.82 -38.34 -22.77
CA THR A 217 -44.44 -39.75 -22.61
C THR A 217 -45.46 -40.51 -21.74
N GLN A 218 -45.95 -39.90 -20.68
CA GLN A 218 -46.99 -40.45 -19.81
C GLN A 218 -48.30 -40.68 -20.57
N TRP A 219 -48.74 -39.72 -21.40
CA TRP A 219 -49.93 -39.91 -22.25
C TRP A 219 -49.75 -41.06 -23.25
N ARG A 220 -48.57 -41.18 -23.87
CA ARG A 220 -48.26 -42.30 -24.78
C ARG A 220 -48.25 -43.65 -24.04
N LEU A 221 -47.78 -43.68 -22.80
CA LEU A 221 -47.77 -44.90 -21.98
C LEU A 221 -49.20 -45.35 -21.66
N GLN A 222 -50.07 -44.42 -21.25
CA GLN A 222 -51.49 -44.67 -20.99
C GLN A 222 -52.23 -45.18 -22.23
N ALA A 223 -51.83 -44.72 -23.42
CA ALA A 223 -52.34 -45.19 -24.70
C ALA A 223 -51.72 -46.52 -25.19
N GLY A 224 -50.77 -47.11 -24.44
CA GLY A 224 -50.07 -48.33 -24.83
C GLY A 224 -49.05 -48.17 -25.97
N LEU A 225 -48.62 -46.93 -26.27
CA LEU A 225 -47.74 -46.56 -27.37
C LEU A 225 -46.25 -46.43 -26.98
N THR A 226 -45.90 -46.67 -25.72
CA THR A 226 -44.51 -46.70 -25.20
C THR A 226 -44.40 -47.60 -23.97
N THR A 227 -43.20 -47.78 -23.43
CA THR A 227 -42.93 -48.64 -22.25
C THR A 227 -42.78 -47.82 -20.97
N SER A 228 -43.00 -48.45 -19.82
CA SER A 228 -42.80 -47.82 -18.51
C SER A 228 -41.35 -47.36 -18.31
N LEU A 229 -40.38 -48.10 -18.88
CA LEU A 229 -38.96 -47.74 -18.84
C LEU A 229 -38.70 -46.35 -19.44
N VAL A 230 -39.33 -46.00 -20.58
CA VAL A 230 -39.14 -44.69 -21.23
C VAL A 230 -39.75 -43.57 -20.38
N ALA A 231 -40.91 -43.81 -19.75
CA ALA A 231 -41.52 -42.85 -18.84
C ALA A 231 -40.65 -42.59 -17.59
N GLU A 232 -40.09 -43.65 -16.99
CA GLU A 232 -39.20 -43.50 -15.83
C GLU A 232 -37.85 -42.86 -16.21
N GLN A 233 -37.33 -43.11 -17.41
CA GLN A 233 -36.15 -42.40 -17.94
C GLN A 233 -36.41 -40.90 -18.10
N ALA A 234 -37.56 -40.52 -18.69
CA ALA A 234 -37.95 -39.13 -18.83
C ALA A 234 -38.15 -38.45 -17.46
N ARG A 235 -38.73 -39.18 -16.50
CA ARG A 235 -38.89 -38.71 -15.11
C ARG A 235 -37.54 -38.49 -14.45
N ALA A 236 -36.64 -39.47 -14.51
CA ALA A 236 -35.31 -39.38 -13.93
C ALA A 236 -34.53 -38.18 -14.47
N ALA A 237 -34.62 -37.89 -15.77
CA ALA A 237 -33.98 -36.71 -16.38
C ALA A 237 -34.53 -35.39 -15.80
N ALA A 238 -35.86 -35.25 -15.72
CA ALA A 238 -36.49 -34.07 -15.15
C ALA A 238 -36.09 -33.87 -13.68
N GLU A 239 -36.14 -34.92 -12.86
CA GLU A 239 -35.76 -34.86 -11.45
C GLU A 239 -34.27 -34.56 -11.25
N GLN A 240 -33.40 -35.09 -12.13
CA GLN A 240 -31.96 -34.78 -12.10
C GLN A 240 -31.69 -33.29 -12.38
N THR A 241 -32.48 -32.65 -13.23
CA THR A 241 -32.39 -31.21 -13.49
C THR A 241 -32.99 -30.41 -12.32
N ALA A 242 -34.14 -30.85 -11.79
CA ALA A 242 -34.78 -30.23 -10.64
C ALA A 242 -33.85 -30.20 -9.41
N ALA A 243 -33.10 -31.28 -9.17
CA ALA A 243 -32.14 -31.38 -8.07
C ALA A 243 -30.98 -30.37 -8.16
N GLN A 244 -30.67 -29.84 -9.35
CA GLN A 244 -29.61 -28.83 -9.53
C GLN A 244 -30.06 -27.41 -9.20
N ILE A 245 -31.36 -27.12 -9.31
CA ILE A 245 -31.91 -25.78 -9.12
C ILE A 245 -31.65 -25.23 -7.71
N PRO A 246 -31.91 -25.96 -6.61
CA PRO A 246 -31.66 -25.45 -5.26
C PRO A 246 -30.19 -25.10 -4.99
N ALA A 247 -29.25 -25.87 -5.56
CA ALA A 247 -27.83 -25.59 -5.44
C ALA A 247 -27.46 -24.27 -6.15
N LEU A 248 -27.97 -24.06 -7.37
CA LEU A 248 -27.77 -22.81 -8.11
C LEU A 248 -28.40 -21.60 -7.39
N GLU A 249 -29.59 -21.77 -6.81
CA GLU A 249 -30.25 -20.72 -6.01
C GLU A 249 -29.43 -20.35 -4.78
N SER A 250 -28.87 -21.35 -4.09
CA SER A 250 -28.01 -21.14 -2.92
C SER A 250 -26.71 -20.40 -3.29
N SER A 251 -26.02 -20.80 -4.35
CA SER A 251 -24.82 -20.11 -4.83
C SER A 251 -25.12 -18.66 -5.27
N LEU A 252 -26.28 -18.45 -5.88
CA LEU A 252 -26.73 -17.13 -6.30
C LEU A 252 -27.06 -16.23 -5.10
N ALA A 253 -27.66 -16.77 -4.03
CA ALA A 253 -27.84 -16.03 -2.78
C ALA A 253 -26.48 -15.67 -2.14
N GLN A 254 -25.54 -16.62 -2.10
CA GLN A 254 -24.21 -16.40 -1.53
C GLN A 254 -23.44 -15.28 -2.26
N SER A 255 -23.42 -15.29 -3.60
CA SER A 255 -22.76 -14.23 -4.38
C SER A 255 -23.39 -12.84 -4.17
N ARG A 256 -24.72 -12.75 -4.00
CA ARG A 256 -25.39 -11.50 -3.62
C ARG A 256 -24.96 -11.00 -2.24
N HIS A 257 -24.89 -11.89 -1.25
CA HIS A 257 -24.45 -11.53 0.09
C HIS A 257 -22.99 -11.06 0.10
N SER A 258 -22.11 -11.71 -0.66
CA SER A 258 -20.73 -11.26 -0.84
C SER A 258 -20.67 -9.84 -1.43
N LEU A 259 -21.45 -9.54 -2.48
CA LEU A 259 -21.53 -8.19 -3.03
C LEU A 259 -22.08 -7.17 -2.02
N ALA A 260 -23.05 -7.56 -1.19
CA ALA A 260 -23.60 -6.69 -0.15
C ALA A 260 -22.50 -6.32 0.87
N VAL A 261 -21.69 -7.28 1.30
CA VAL A 261 -20.54 -7.04 2.19
C VAL A 261 -19.51 -6.11 1.54
N LEU A 262 -19.14 -6.37 0.28
CA LEU A 262 -18.16 -5.54 -0.45
C LEU A 262 -18.65 -4.09 -0.62
N THR A 263 -19.95 -3.90 -0.83
CA THR A 263 -20.60 -2.59 -0.99
C THR A 263 -21.06 -1.95 0.33
N GLY A 264 -20.76 -2.57 1.48
CA GLY A 264 -21.14 -2.05 2.79
C GLY A 264 -22.65 -1.96 3.02
N GLN A 265 -23.44 -2.79 2.33
CA GLN A 265 -24.90 -2.84 2.45
C GLN A 265 -25.36 -4.02 3.32
N ALA A 266 -26.62 -3.95 3.78
CA ALA A 266 -27.24 -5.07 4.48
C ALA A 266 -27.40 -6.30 3.54
N PRO A 267 -27.33 -7.55 4.05
CA PRO A 267 -27.29 -8.76 3.23
C PRO A 267 -28.41 -8.93 2.19
N LEU A 268 -29.59 -8.32 2.42
CA LEU A 268 -30.77 -8.41 1.53
C LEU A 268 -30.97 -7.18 0.64
N ALA A 269 -30.12 -6.15 0.76
CA ALA A 269 -30.28 -4.90 0.01
C ALA A 269 -30.16 -5.10 -1.52
N LEU A 270 -29.46 -6.16 -1.94
CA LEU A 270 -29.19 -6.47 -3.34
C LEU A 270 -30.10 -7.55 -3.94
N ASP A 271 -31.15 -7.99 -3.23
CA ASP A 271 -32.08 -9.02 -3.73
C ASP A 271 -32.81 -8.61 -5.02
N ASN A 272 -32.99 -7.31 -5.21
CA ASN A 272 -33.66 -6.72 -6.37
C ASN A 272 -32.73 -6.51 -7.58
N LEU A 273 -31.45 -6.88 -7.51
CA LEU A 273 -30.58 -6.95 -8.70
C LEU A 273 -31.04 -8.11 -9.59
N ARG A 274 -32.15 -7.89 -10.29
CA ARG A 274 -32.68 -8.77 -11.34
C ARG A 274 -31.84 -8.55 -12.58
N GLY A 275 -31.33 -9.64 -13.14
CA GLY A 275 -30.76 -9.65 -14.48
C GLY A 275 -31.84 -9.20 -15.47
N ARG A 276 -31.64 -8.04 -16.08
CA ARG A 276 -32.17 -7.78 -17.42
C ARG A 276 -31.27 -8.48 -18.42
#